data_AF-A0A627ZI66-F1
#
_entry.id   AF-A0A627ZI66-F1
#
_cell.length_a   1.000
_cell.length_b   1.000
_cell.length_c   1.000
_cell.angle_alpha   90.00
_cell.angle_beta   90.00
_cell.angle_gamma   90.00
#
_symmetry.space_group_name_H-M   'P 1'
#
loop_
_entity.id
_entity.type
_entity.pdbx_description
1 polymer ?
#
loop_
_entity_poly.entity_id
_entity_poly.type
_entity_poly.pdbx_seq_one_letter_code
_entity_poly.pdbx_strand_id
1 'polypeptide(L)'
;FTRKAIQAGGITLGHTYHAKDYGPMLRSAGFTAIGTYEMPREGDVIIIQPYAGGNPSGHMAIYDGTEWYSDFKQRDMWAGPGYRAARPSYTIYRKN
;
A
#
# COMPACT_ATOMS: atom_id res chain seq x y z
N PHE A 1 -10.87 -0.79 0.29
CA PHE A 1 -10.86 -1.48 -1.02
C PHE A 1 -9.69 -2.46 -1.15
N THR A 2 -8.45 -2.00 -0.99
CA THR A 2 -7.21 -2.76 -1.28
C THR A 2 -7.13 -4.15 -0.65
N ARG A 3 -7.54 -4.33 0.62
CA ARG A 3 -7.63 -5.67 1.24
C ARG A 3 -8.48 -6.65 0.42
N LYS A 4 -9.64 -6.20 -0.06
CA LYS A 4 -10.56 -7.05 -0.84
C LYS A 4 -9.94 -7.45 -2.18
N ALA A 5 -9.20 -6.54 -2.82
CA ALA A 5 -8.48 -6.85 -4.07
C ALA A 5 -7.41 -7.93 -3.84
N ILE A 6 -6.62 -7.80 -2.77
CA ILE A 6 -5.62 -8.82 -2.39
C ILE A 6 -6.29 -10.17 -2.08
N GLN A 7 -7.42 -10.15 -1.36
CA GLN A 7 -8.20 -11.36 -1.06
C GLN A 7 -8.81 -12.00 -2.32
N ALA A 8 -9.25 -11.20 -3.29
CA ALA A 8 -9.74 -11.70 -4.57
C ALA A 8 -8.62 -12.38 -5.39
N GLY A 9 -7.37 -11.98 -5.20
CA GLY A 9 -6.18 -12.67 -5.72
C GLY A 9 -5.82 -13.98 -4.99
N GLY A 10 -6.68 -14.48 -4.09
CA GLY A 10 -6.49 -15.74 -3.37
C GLY A 10 -5.67 -15.64 -2.09
N ILE A 11 -5.33 -14.43 -1.64
CA ILE A 11 -4.48 -14.21 -0.47
C ILE A 11 -5.34 -13.91 0.76
N THR A 12 -5.22 -14.72 1.81
CA THR A 12 -5.88 -14.41 3.08
C THR A 12 -5.07 -13.39 3.86
N LEU A 13 -5.64 -12.19 4.02
CA LEU A 13 -5.12 -11.15 4.90
C LEU A 13 -5.98 -11.02 6.15
N GLY A 14 -5.30 -10.79 7.28
CA GLY A 14 -5.94 -10.29 8.49
C GLY A 14 -6.59 -8.92 8.28
N HIS A 15 -7.35 -8.47 9.28
CA HIS A 15 -8.04 -7.20 9.24
C HIS A 15 -7.52 -6.27 10.34
N THR A 16 -7.16 -5.06 9.93
CA THR A 16 -6.94 -3.94 10.84
C THR A 16 -7.72 -2.73 10.31
N TYR A 17 -8.05 -1.82 11.23
CA TYR A 17 -8.86 -0.63 10.94
C TYR A 17 -8.09 0.41 10.13
N HIS A 18 -6.78 0.55 10.34
CA HIS A 18 -5.97 1.58 9.69
C HIS A 18 -5.04 1.01 8.62
N ALA A 19 -4.91 1.71 7.50
CA ALA A 19 -4.04 1.32 6.39
C ALA A 19 -2.57 1.23 6.83
N LYS A 20 -2.10 2.17 7.65
CA LYS A 20 -0.72 2.20 8.19
C LYS A 20 -0.30 0.93 8.93
N ASP A 21 -1.26 0.14 9.41
CA ASP A 21 -1.03 -1.03 10.27
C ASP A 21 -1.05 -2.36 9.47
N TYR A 22 -1.20 -2.32 8.14
CA TYR A 22 -1.25 -3.55 7.32
C TYR A 22 0.11 -4.22 7.09
N GLY A 23 1.23 -3.54 7.40
CA GLY A 23 2.58 -4.09 7.19
C GLY A 23 2.80 -5.48 7.80
N PRO A 24 2.51 -5.69 9.10
CA PRO A 24 2.58 -7.01 9.73
C PRO A 24 1.65 -8.05 9.09
N MET A 25 0.44 -7.65 8.70
CA MET A 25 -0.55 -8.56 8.07
C MET A 25 -0.08 -9.05 6.70
N LEU A 26 0.54 -8.17 5.91
CA LEU A 26 1.14 -8.52 4.62
C LEU A 26 2.30 -9.50 4.81
N ARG A 27 3.17 -9.26 5.80
CA ARG A 27 4.27 -10.17 6.13
C ARG A 27 3.78 -11.56 6.53
N SER A 28 2.76 -11.63 7.40
CA SER A 28 2.14 -12.90 7.79
C SER A 28 1.49 -13.64 6.62
N ALA A 29 1.05 -12.91 5.58
CA ALA A 29 0.53 -13.49 4.35
C ALA A 29 1.61 -13.81 3.30
N GLY A 30 2.90 -13.76 3.68
CA GLY A 30 4.02 -14.15 2.83
C GLY A 30 4.57 -13.04 1.93
N PHE A 31 4.19 -11.79 2.16
CA PHE A 31 4.83 -10.66 1.47
C PHE A 31 6.15 -10.28 2.15
N THR A 32 7.08 -9.78 1.36
CA THR A 32 8.34 -9.20 1.80
C THR A 32 8.43 -7.74 1.41
N ALA A 33 9.02 -6.91 2.27
CA ALA A 33 9.32 -5.53 1.89
C ALA A 33 10.42 -5.53 0.80
N ILE A 34 10.21 -4.78 -0.28
CA ILE A 34 11.20 -4.63 -1.35
C ILE A 34 12.16 -3.48 -1.06
N GLY A 35 13.36 -3.54 -1.64
CA GLY A 35 14.39 -2.51 -1.47
C GLY A 35 14.00 -1.17 -2.10
N THR A 36 14.57 -0.07 -1.60
CA THR A 36 14.30 1.31 -2.06
C THR A 36 14.59 1.54 -3.55
N TYR A 37 15.44 0.73 -4.16
CA TYR A 37 15.81 0.82 -5.57
C TYR A 37 15.07 -0.17 -6.46
N GLU A 38 14.21 -1.01 -5.89
CA GLU A 38 13.39 -1.92 -6.68
C GLU A 38 12.19 -1.18 -7.28
N MET A 39 12.00 -1.36 -8.58
CA MET A 39 10.82 -0.85 -9.25
C MET A 39 9.57 -1.66 -8.85
N PRO A 40 8.40 -1.00 -8.69
CA PRO A 40 7.15 -1.70 -8.46
C PRO A 40 6.81 -2.69 -9.58
N ARG A 41 6.15 -3.79 -9.21
CA ARG A 41 5.62 -4.82 -10.11
C ARG A 41 4.14 -5.05 -9.83
N GLU A 42 3.43 -5.57 -10.81
CA GLU A 42 2.02 -5.95 -10.63
C GLU A 42 1.84 -6.80 -9.36
N GLY A 43 0.83 -6.45 -8.56
CA GLY A 43 0.52 -7.08 -7.28
C GLY A 43 1.25 -6.48 -6.07
N ASP A 44 2.20 -5.55 -6.27
CA ASP A 44 2.86 -4.88 -5.16
C ASP A 44 1.89 -4.01 -4.36
N VAL A 45 2.03 -4.06 -3.03
CA VAL A 45 1.17 -3.30 -2.11
C VAL A 45 2.01 -2.26 -1.38
N ILE A 46 1.65 -0.99 -1.50
CA ILE A 46 2.29 0.09 -0.76
C ILE A 46 1.48 0.42 0.50
N ILE A 47 2.19 0.56 1.62
CA ILE A 47 1.68 1.14 2.87
C ILE A 47 2.39 2.47 3.11
N ILE A 48 1.62 3.55 3.20
CA ILE A 48 2.12 4.91 3.41
C ILE A 48 1.69 5.38 4.80
N GLN A 49 2.65 5.88 5.59
CA GLN A 49 2.38 6.41 6.93
C GLN A 49 1.65 7.77 6.86
N PRO A 50 0.90 8.14 7.91
CA PRO A 50 0.26 9.45 7.96
C PRO A 50 1.29 10.58 7.95
N TYR A 51 0.86 11.77 7.53
CA TYR A 51 1.61 13.02 7.62
C TYR A 51 0.89 14.03 8.52
N ALA A 52 1.61 15.05 9.01
CA ALA A 52 1.04 16.07 9.88
C ALA A 52 -0.13 16.81 9.20
N GLY A 53 -1.28 16.86 9.86
CA GLY A 53 -2.52 17.42 9.31
C GLY A 53 -3.24 16.54 8.29
N GLY A 54 -2.69 15.36 7.97
CA GLY A 54 -3.32 14.36 7.11
C GLY A 54 -4.22 13.37 7.88
N ASN A 55 -4.76 12.40 7.15
CA ASN A 55 -5.55 11.32 7.75
C ASN A 55 -4.66 10.42 8.63
N PRO A 56 -4.97 10.21 9.92
CA PRO A 56 -4.14 9.41 10.84
C PRO A 56 -4.11 7.91 10.49
N SER A 57 -5.02 7.44 9.63
CA SER A 57 -5.08 6.05 9.22
C SER A 57 -3.99 5.65 8.22
N GLY A 58 -3.22 6.61 7.69
CA GLY A 58 -2.28 6.37 6.58
C GLY A 58 -3.01 6.01 5.29
N HIS A 59 -2.29 5.37 4.37
CA HIS A 59 -2.84 4.96 3.07
C HIS A 59 -2.31 3.62 2.60
N MET A 60 -3.11 2.87 1.83
CA MET A 60 -2.74 1.58 1.26
C MET A 60 -3.25 1.45 -0.17
N ALA A 61 -2.37 1.10 -1.10
CA ALA A 61 -2.69 0.90 -2.52
C ALA A 61 -2.00 -0.34 -3.08
N ILE A 62 -2.52 -0.88 -4.18
CA ILE A 62 -1.94 -1.99 -4.95
C ILE A 62 -1.57 -1.50 -6.35
N TYR A 63 -0.46 -1.99 -6.90
CA TYR A 63 0.00 -1.69 -8.25
C TYR A 63 -0.50 -2.75 -9.23
N ASP A 64 -1.05 -2.34 -10.38
CA ASP A 64 -1.52 -3.27 -11.42
C ASP A 64 -0.45 -3.54 -12.51
N GLY A 65 0.77 -3.04 -12.31
CA GLY A 65 1.86 -3.10 -13.31
C GLY A 65 2.01 -1.80 -14.12
N THR A 66 1.03 -0.90 -14.07
CA THR A 66 1.08 0.42 -14.71
C THR A 66 0.74 1.54 -13.73
N GLU A 67 -0.33 1.35 -12.94
CA GLU A 67 -0.99 2.37 -12.13
C GLU A 67 -1.27 1.87 -10.70
N TRP A 68 -1.45 2.80 -9.77
CA TRP A 68 -1.76 2.48 -8.37
C TRP A 68 -3.25 2.61 -8.09
N TYR A 69 -3.80 1.63 -7.39
CA TYR A 69 -5.21 1.56 -7.03
C TYR A 69 -5.40 1.43 -5.53
N SER A 70 -6.27 2.27 -4.98
CA SER A 70 -6.83 2.11 -3.64
C SER A 70 -8.35 2.01 -3.79
N ASP A 71 -9.14 2.75 -3.02
CA ASP A 71 -10.56 2.93 -3.31
C ASP A 71 -10.84 3.75 -4.59
N PHE A 72 -9.80 4.32 -5.20
CA PHE A 72 -9.82 4.96 -6.52
C PHE A 72 -8.52 4.71 -7.29
N LYS A 73 -8.53 4.99 -8.59
CA LYS A 73 -7.34 5.02 -9.46
C LYS A 73 -6.48 6.25 -9.16
N GLN A 74 -5.21 6.06 -8.86
CA GLN A 74 -4.30 7.13 -8.48
C GLN A 74 -3.45 7.61 -9.66
N ARG A 75 -3.06 8.89 -9.63
CA ARG A 75 -2.14 9.49 -10.62
C ARG A 75 -0.70 8.97 -10.48
N ASP A 76 -0.29 8.69 -9.26
CA ASP A 76 1.02 8.16 -8.88
C ASP A 76 0.86 7.37 -7.56
N MET A 77 1.96 6.93 -6.96
CA MET A 77 1.89 6.19 -5.69
C MET A 77 1.29 7.03 -4.54
N TRP A 78 1.36 8.37 -4.64
CA TRP A 78 0.83 9.27 -3.63
C TRP A 78 -0.66 9.49 -3.86
N ALA A 79 -1.47 9.06 -2.89
CA ALA A 79 -2.93 9.13 -2.91
C ALA A 79 -3.52 10.55 -3.05
N GLY A 80 -2.71 11.60 -2.97
CA GLY A 80 -3.20 12.97 -3.09
C GLY A 80 -2.10 14.02 -2.89
N PRO A 81 -2.45 15.32 -3.04
CA PRO A 81 -1.50 16.42 -2.95
C PRO A 81 -0.79 16.51 -1.59
N GLY A 82 -1.49 16.28 -0.48
CA GLY A 82 -0.87 16.31 0.85
C GLY A 82 0.21 15.23 1.05
N TYR A 83 -0.06 13.99 0.64
CA TYR A 83 0.94 12.92 0.64
C TYR A 83 2.13 13.25 -0.27
N ARG A 84 1.87 13.80 -1.46
CA ARG A 84 2.91 14.16 -2.43
C ARG A 84 3.82 15.29 -1.93
N ALA A 85 3.26 16.24 -1.20
CA ALA A 85 4.01 17.35 -0.60
C ALA A 85 4.80 16.89 0.63
N ALA A 86 4.17 16.15 1.55
CA ALA A 86 4.79 15.76 2.81
C ALA A 86 5.78 14.59 2.68
N ARG A 87 5.61 13.73 1.67
CA ARG A 87 6.44 12.54 1.41
C ARG A 87 6.71 11.71 2.68
N PRO A 88 5.66 11.29 3.43
CA PRO A 88 5.86 10.48 4.62
C PRO A 88 6.49 9.12 4.27
N SER A 89 7.05 8.45 5.27
CA SER A 89 7.65 7.13 5.09
C SER A 89 6.62 6.13 4.53
N TYR A 90 7.08 5.27 3.63
CA TYR A 90 6.27 4.20 3.07
C TYR A 90 7.08 2.91 2.98
N THR A 91 6.39 1.80 2.78
CA THR A 91 7.00 0.51 2.49
C THR A 91 6.18 -0.17 1.40
N ILE A 92 6.86 -0.69 0.38
CA ILE A 92 6.25 -1.52 -0.66
C ILE A 92 6.50 -2.99 -0.32
N TYR A 93 5.46 -3.78 -0.40
CA TYR A 93 5.43 -5.21 -0.10
C TYR A 93 5.14 -5.98 -1.37
N ARG A 94 5.96 -6.99 -1.65
CA ARG A 94 5.79 -7.91 -2.78
C ARG A 94 5.59 -9.32 -2.28
N LYS A 95 4.71 -10.06 -2.93
CA LYS A 95 4.59 -11.50 -2.73
C LYS A 95 5.35 -12.22 -3.85
N ASN A 96 6.26 -13.12 -3.46
CA ASN A 96 6.91 -14.05 -4.39
C ASN A 96 6.00 -15.25 -4.71
#